data_AF-A0A7J2L9Z5-F1
#
_entry.id   AF-A0A7J2L9Z5-F1
#
_cell.length_a   1.000
_cell.length_b   1.000
_cell.length_c   1.000
_cell.angle_alpha   90.00
_cell.angle_beta   90.00
_cell.angle_gamma   90.00
#
_symmetry.space_group_name_H-M   'P 1'
#
loop_
_entity.id
_entity.type
_entity.pdbx_description
1 polymer ?
#
loop_
_entity_poly.entity_id
_entity_poly.type
_entity_poly.pdbx_seq_one_letter_code
_entity_poly.pdbx_strand_id
1 'polypeptide(L)'
;MQVSTLKARELTITLAFTVVYAVLTVALAPISYGIVQVRVSDALIPLSIIFGFPAVIGVTIGCALANIISPVPGLVFIDVIFGSIANFAASYAAYRLRKNEKLACIVATLIVTFIVGTYLPILFSFPIYIGWATIFIGSAISIGMLGYVLVQVLKRMKIS
;
A
#
# COMPACT_ATOMS: atom_id res chain seq x y z
N MET A 1 31.22 -12.19 -6.79
CA MET A 1 30.80 -10.86 -7.32
C MET A 1 29.32 -10.78 -7.72
N GLN A 2 28.63 -11.89 -8.06
CA GLN A 2 27.17 -11.88 -8.33
C GLN A 2 26.27 -11.69 -7.08
N VAL A 3 26.71 -12.13 -5.89
CA VAL A 3 25.89 -12.00 -4.66
C VAL A 3 25.77 -10.54 -4.20
N SER A 4 26.79 -9.71 -4.41
CA SER A 4 26.76 -8.29 -4.06
C SER A 4 25.84 -7.49 -4.98
N THR A 5 25.75 -7.85 -6.27
CA THR A 5 24.89 -7.16 -7.23
C THR A 5 23.40 -7.50 -7.05
N LEU A 6 23.08 -8.75 -6.68
CA LEU A 6 21.70 -9.14 -6.34
C LEU A 6 21.18 -8.40 -5.11
N LYS A 7 21.99 -8.30 -4.03
CA LYS A 7 21.64 -7.51 -2.84
C LYS A 7 21.47 -6.02 -3.15
N ALA A 8 22.32 -5.46 -4.02
CA ALA A 8 22.19 -4.08 -4.46
C ALA A 8 20.87 -3.84 -5.20
N ARG A 9 20.48 -4.75 -6.10
CA ARG A 9 19.20 -4.65 -6.83
C ARG A 9 17.99 -4.68 -5.89
N GLU A 10 17.95 -5.62 -4.94
CA GLU A 10 16.84 -5.71 -3.97
C GLU A 10 16.74 -4.45 -3.11
N LEU A 11 17.88 -3.89 -2.69
CA LEU A 11 17.94 -2.63 -1.96
C LEU A 11 17.42 -1.47 -2.81
N THR A 12 17.83 -1.37 -4.08
CA THR A 12 17.35 -0.33 -5.00
C THR A 12 15.84 -0.41 -5.20
N ILE A 13 15.29 -1.62 -5.40
CA ILE A 13 13.84 -1.81 -5.52
C ILE A 13 13.15 -1.35 -4.24
N THR A 14 13.62 -1.82 -3.08
CA THR A 14 13.05 -1.44 -1.78
C THR A 14 13.03 0.08 -1.61
N LEU A 15 14.16 0.76 -1.87
CA LEU A 15 14.28 2.22 -1.77
C LEU A 15 13.37 2.95 -2.77
N ALA A 16 13.29 2.49 -4.02
CA ALA A 16 12.42 3.09 -5.02
C ALA A 16 10.95 3.02 -4.57
N PHE A 17 10.48 1.87 -4.11
CA PHE A 17 9.13 1.71 -3.58
C PHE A 17 8.89 2.55 -2.34
N THR A 18 9.84 2.60 -1.40
CA THR A 18 9.76 3.46 -0.21
C THR A 18 9.58 4.92 -0.57
N VAL A 19 10.43 5.46 -1.44
CA VAL A 19 10.42 6.88 -1.82
C VAL A 19 9.16 7.22 -2.59
N VAL A 20 8.81 6.44 -3.62
CA VAL A 20 7.63 6.72 -4.44
C VAL A 20 6.36 6.62 -3.60
N TYR A 21 6.24 5.61 -2.73
CA TYR A 21 5.09 5.48 -1.85
C TYR A 21 4.98 6.68 -0.91
N ALA A 22 6.07 7.04 -0.22
CA ALA A 22 6.05 8.13 0.76
C ALA A 22 5.72 9.48 0.11
N VAL A 23 6.42 9.81 -0.98
CA VAL A 23 6.22 11.07 -1.71
C VAL A 23 4.79 11.16 -2.25
N LEU A 24 4.27 10.09 -2.87
CA LEU A 24 2.93 10.13 -3.44
C LEU A 24 1.85 10.29 -2.37
N THR A 25 2.01 9.66 -1.21
CA THR A 25 1.07 9.78 -0.09
C THR A 25 1.06 11.20 0.49
N VAL A 26 2.24 11.79 0.71
CA VAL A 26 2.37 13.13 1.29
C VAL A 26 1.98 14.22 0.28
N ALA A 27 2.38 14.09 -0.98
CA ALA A 27 2.03 15.04 -2.04
C ALA A 27 0.52 15.07 -2.31
N LEU A 28 -0.16 13.94 -2.14
CA LEU A 28 -1.61 13.81 -2.27
C LEU A 28 -2.30 13.77 -0.90
N ALA A 29 -1.75 14.46 0.11
CA ALA A 29 -2.29 14.48 1.46
C ALA A 29 -3.81 14.75 1.54
N PRO A 30 -4.41 15.70 0.78
CA PRO A 30 -5.85 15.99 0.88
C PRO A 30 -6.77 14.80 0.57
N ILE A 31 -6.28 13.83 -0.21
CA ILE A 31 -7.05 12.62 -0.57
C ILE A 31 -6.47 11.35 0.07
N SER A 32 -5.27 11.41 0.64
CA SER A 32 -4.56 10.23 1.16
C SER A 32 -4.79 9.98 2.65
N TYR A 33 -5.32 10.96 3.38
CA TYR A 33 -5.59 10.90 4.81
C TYR A 33 -7.05 11.25 5.11
N GLY A 34 -7.67 10.49 6.01
CA GLY A 34 -9.01 10.75 6.55
C GLY A 34 -9.96 9.57 6.38
N ILE A 35 -11.18 9.70 6.90
CA ILE A 35 -12.19 8.62 6.81
C ILE A 35 -12.58 8.34 5.37
N VAL A 36 -12.70 9.39 4.56
CA VAL A 36 -12.88 9.28 3.11
C VAL A 36 -11.53 9.55 2.46
N GLN A 37 -10.78 8.48 2.20
CA GLN A 37 -9.46 8.56 1.57
C GLN A 37 -9.33 7.62 0.38
N VAL A 38 -8.62 8.09 -0.64
CA VAL A 38 -8.17 7.29 -1.80
C VAL A 38 -6.66 7.44 -1.86
N ARG A 39 -5.97 6.51 -1.19
CA ARG A 39 -4.51 6.53 -1.12
C ARG A 39 -3.93 5.95 -2.41
N VAL A 40 -3.62 6.82 -3.37
CA VAL A 40 -3.11 6.43 -4.69
C VAL A 40 -1.81 5.63 -4.60
N SER A 41 -0.99 5.89 -3.57
CA SER A 41 0.23 5.12 -3.30
C SER A 41 -0.02 3.62 -3.03
N ASP A 42 -1.22 3.23 -2.62
CA ASP A 42 -1.57 1.82 -2.46
C ASP A 42 -1.65 1.07 -3.81
N ALA A 43 -1.69 1.78 -4.94
CA ALA A 43 -1.51 1.17 -6.26
C ALA A 43 -0.14 0.47 -6.42
N LEU A 44 0.84 0.80 -5.56
CA LEU A 44 2.13 0.11 -5.52
C LEU A 44 2.08 -1.25 -4.81
N ILE A 45 1.04 -1.52 -4.00
CA ILE A 45 0.92 -2.77 -3.24
C ILE A 45 0.87 -3.99 -4.16
N PRO A 46 0.04 -4.05 -5.23
CA PRO A 46 0.02 -5.18 -6.15
C PRO A 46 1.32 -5.40 -6.93
N LEU A 47 2.21 -4.41 -7.00
CA LEU A 47 3.49 -4.58 -7.72
C LEU A 47 4.43 -5.57 -7.06
N SER A 48 4.19 -5.94 -5.79
CA SER A 48 4.89 -7.06 -5.15
C SER A 48 4.69 -8.41 -5.87
N ILE A 49 3.64 -8.53 -6.70
CA ILE A 49 3.43 -9.66 -7.61
C ILE A 49 4.63 -9.81 -8.58
N ILE A 50 5.18 -8.70 -9.06
CA ILE A 50 6.26 -8.64 -10.06
C ILE A 50 7.62 -8.51 -9.38
N PHE A 51 7.76 -7.56 -8.46
CA PHE A 51 9.05 -7.19 -7.85
C PHE A 51 9.37 -7.97 -6.58
N GLY A 52 8.45 -8.82 -6.12
CA GLY A 52 8.68 -9.73 -5.00
C GLY A 52 8.71 -9.06 -3.62
N PHE A 53 9.38 -9.74 -2.69
CA PHE A 53 9.48 -9.30 -1.30
C PHE A 53 10.13 -7.91 -1.09
N PRO A 54 11.12 -7.46 -1.88
CA PRO A 54 11.65 -6.09 -1.79
C PRO A 54 10.58 -5.00 -1.91
N ALA A 55 9.59 -5.19 -2.79
CA ALA A 55 8.47 -4.25 -2.92
C ALA A 55 7.54 -4.29 -1.69
N VAL A 56 7.36 -5.45 -1.06
CA VAL A 56 6.61 -5.58 0.22
C VAL A 56 7.26 -4.72 1.30
N ILE A 57 8.58 -4.83 1.46
CA ILE A 57 9.32 -4.01 2.42
C ILE A 57 9.27 -2.53 2.04
N GLY A 58 9.43 -2.21 0.76
CA GLY A 58 9.41 -0.83 0.27
C GLY A 58 8.10 -0.10 0.57
N VAL A 59 6.94 -0.68 0.23
CA VAL A 59 5.64 -0.04 0.52
C VAL A 59 5.31 0.02 2.02
N THR A 60 5.86 -0.90 2.82
CA THR A 60 5.69 -0.89 4.28
C THR A 60 6.47 0.26 4.91
N ILE A 61 7.76 0.39 4.57
CA ILE A 61 8.60 1.49 5.07
C ILE A 61 8.10 2.83 4.52
N GLY A 62 7.70 2.87 3.25
CA GLY A 62 7.10 4.06 2.63
C GLY A 62 5.84 4.53 3.37
N CYS A 63 4.98 3.60 3.81
CA CYS A 63 3.80 3.91 4.60
C CYS A 63 4.16 4.48 5.97
N ALA A 64 5.09 3.85 6.68
CA ALA A 64 5.59 4.36 7.96
C ALA A 64 6.11 5.79 7.82
N LEU A 65 6.96 6.05 6.80
CA LEU A 65 7.51 7.38 6.55
C LEU A 65 6.45 8.40 6.17
N ALA A 66 5.50 8.04 5.29
CA ALA A 66 4.39 8.92 4.94
C ALA A 66 3.57 9.32 6.17
N ASN A 67 3.34 8.39 7.08
CA ASN A 67 2.51 8.64 8.26
C ASN A 67 3.28 9.41 9.35
N ILE A 68 4.61 9.25 9.45
CA ILE A 68 5.47 10.08 10.32
C ILE A 68 5.48 11.53 9.88
N ILE A 69 5.57 11.78 8.56
CA ILE A 69 5.68 13.11 7.97
C ILE A 69 4.28 13.69 7.65
N SER A 70 3.21 12.98 8.03
CA SER A 70 1.84 13.38 7.69
C SER A 70 1.51 14.77 8.27
N PRO A 71 0.92 15.67 7.47
CA PRO A 71 0.52 17.00 7.93
C PRO A 71 -0.70 16.96 8.87
N VAL A 72 -1.31 15.79 9.11
CA VAL A 72 -2.53 15.65 9.91
C VAL A 72 -2.20 15.42 11.39
N PRO A 73 -2.51 16.37 12.30
CA PRO A 73 -2.18 16.23 13.72
C PRO A 73 -2.96 15.09 14.39
N GLY A 74 -2.31 14.34 15.29
CA GLY A 74 -2.97 13.38 16.18
C GLY A 74 -3.18 11.96 15.65
N LEU A 75 -3.02 11.71 14.35
CA LEU A 75 -3.10 10.36 13.75
C LEU A 75 -1.78 9.59 13.73
N VAL A 76 -0.68 10.29 14.01
CA VAL A 76 0.68 9.86 13.67
C VAL A 76 1.04 8.50 14.25
N PHE A 77 0.86 8.25 15.55
CA PHE A 77 1.36 7.00 16.15
C PHE A 77 0.57 5.75 15.71
N ILE A 78 -0.75 5.83 15.70
CA ILE A 78 -1.61 4.66 15.39
C ILE A 78 -1.56 4.37 13.90
N ASP A 79 -1.58 5.40 13.05
CA ASP A 79 -1.55 5.23 11.59
C ASP A 79 -0.17 4.74 11.12
N VAL A 80 0.93 5.16 11.75
CA VAL A 80 2.28 4.63 11.47
C VAL A 80 2.35 3.13 11.74
N ILE A 81 1.80 2.66 12.86
CA ILE A 81 1.87 1.24 13.23
C ILE A 81 0.87 0.41 12.41
N PHE A 82 -0.42 0.72 12.55
CA PHE A 82 -1.48 -0.10 11.95
C PHE A 82 -1.58 0.07 10.44
N GLY A 83 -1.30 1.27 9.90
CA GLY A 83 -1.22 1.49 8.46
C GLY A 83 -0.06 0.71 7.83
N SER A 84 1.11 0.71 8.46
CA SER A 84 2.25 -0.08 7.97
C SER A 84 2.00 -1.59 8.06
N ILE A 85 1.36 -2.06 9.14
CA ILE A 85 0.94 -3.46 9.26
C ILE A 85 -0.07 -3.82 8.16
N ALA A 86 -1.03 -2.94 7.87
CA ALA A 86 -2.00 -3.15 6.79
C ALA A 86 -1.30 -3.29 5.44
N ASN A 87 -0.39 -2.38 5.12
CA ASN A 87 0.37 -2.41 3.87
C ASN A 87 1.27 -3.64 3.76
N PHE A 88 1.96 -4.01 4.85
CA PHE A 88 2.77 -5.21 4.90
C PHE A 88 1.91 -6.45 4.62
N ALA A 89 0.81 -6.61 5.35
CA ALA A 89 -0.07 -7.76 5.21
C ALA A 89 -0.71 -7.82 3.80
N ALA A 90 -1.17 -6.69 3.27
CA ALA A 90 -1.78 -6.60 1.95
C ALA A 90 -0.77 -6.91 0.84
N SER A 91 0.42 -6.32 0.90
CA SER A 91 1.48 -6.53 -0.09
C SER A 91 2.06 -7.94 0.00
N TYR A 92 2.24 -8.48 1.20
CA TYR A 92 2.67 -9.85 1.40
C TYR A 92 1.65 -10.87 0.88
N ALA A 93 0.36 -10.63 1.12
CA ALA A 93 -0.71 -11.46 0.56
C ALA A 93 -0.73 -11.40 -0.97
N ALA A 94 -0.57 -10.20 -1.55
CA ALA A 94 -0.48 -10.04 -3.00
C ALA A 94 0.73 -10.80 -3.58
N TYR A 95 1.91 -10.69 -2.95
CA TYR A 95 3.11 -11.44 -3.30
C TYR A 95 2.90 -12.97 -3.22
N ARG A 96 2.19 -13.45 -2.19
CA ARG A 96 1.93 -14.88 -2.00
C ARG A 96 0.92 -15.42 -3.02
N LEU A 97 -0.07 -14.61 -3.36
CA LEU A 97 -1.15 -14.94 -4.31
C LEU A 97 -0.82 -14.54 -5.76
N ARG A 98 0.44 -14.21 -6.07
CA ARG A 98 0.90 -13.75 -7.39
C ARG A 98 0.51 -14.62 -8.59
N LYS A 99 0.14 -15.90 -8.36
CA LYS A 99 -0.39 -16.80 -9.41
C LYS A 99 -1.79 -16.39 -9.90
N ASN A 100 -2.58 -15.73 -9.06
CA ASN A 100 -3.91 -15.22 -9.38
C ASN A 100 -3.99 -13.74 -9.01
N GLU A 101 -3.63 -12.88 -9.95
CA GLU A 101 -3.46 -11.44 -9.76
C GLU A 101 -4.75 -10.73 -9.34
N LYS A 102 -5.89 -11.17 -9.89
CA LYS A 102 -7.20 -10.63 -9.49
C LYS A 102 -7.49 -10.94 -8.03
N LEU A 103 -7.28 -12.21 -7.63
CA LEU A 103 -7.45 -12.62 -6.24
C LEU A 103 -6.46 -11.88 -5.32
N ALA A 104 -5.20 -11.70 -5.75
CA ALA A 104 -4.19 -10.95 -5.01
C ALA A 104 -4.65 -9.51 -4.73
N CYS A 105 -5.19 -8.80 -5.73
CA CYS A 105 -5.68 -7.42 -5.56
C CYS A 105 -6.92 -7.35 -4.67
N ILE A 106 -7.86 -8.30 -4.82
CA ILE A 106 -9.06 -8.38 -3.97
C ILE A 106 -8.67 -8.62 -2.51
N VAL A 107 -7.81 -9.59 -2.25
CA VAL A 107 -7.36 -9.92 -0.88
C VAL A 107 -6.59 -8.74 -0.27
N ALA A 108 -5.69 -8.11 -1.03
CA ALA A 108 -4.98 -6.90 -0.57
C ALA A 108 -5.95 -5.75 -0.22
N THR A 109 -6.96 -5.52 -1.06
CA THR A 109 -8.00 -4.51 -0.84
C THR A 109 -8.77 -4.79 0.45
N LEU A 110 -9.18 -6.04 0.67
CA LEU A 110 -9.90 -6.43 1.88
C LEU A 110 -9.05 -6.29 3.14
N ILE A 111 -7.77 -6.65 3.09
CA ILE A 111 -6.85 -6.50 4.23
C ILE A 111 -6.73 -5.04 4.64
N VAL A 112 -6.50 -4.13 3.69
CA VAL A 112 -6.43 -2.69 3.98
C VAL A 112 -7.77 -2.19 4.51
N THR A 113 -8.88 -2.59 3.90
CA THR A 113 -10.24 -2.22 4.34
C THR A 113 -10.52 -2.64 5.76
N PHE A 114 -10.22 -3.88 6.15
CA PHE A 114 -10.51 -4.37 7.49
C PHE A 114 -9.58 -3.80 8.55
N ILE A 115 -8.29 -3.59 8.23
CA ILE A 115 -7.37 -3.02 9.22
C ILE A 115 -7.62 -1.51 9.35
N VAL A 116 -7.45 -0.76 8.26
CA VAL A 116 -7.59 0.71 8.25
C VAL A 116 -9.02 1.15 8.50
N GLY A 117 -9.98 0.50 7.85
CA GLY A 117 -11.40 0.80 8.07
C GLY A 117 -11.93 0.37 9.44
N THR A 118 -11.15 -0.31 10.29
CA THR A 118 -11.54 -0.56 11.68
C THR A 118 -10.96 0.47 12.64
N TYR A 119 -9.64 0.70 12.64
CA TYR A 119 -9.06 1.63 13.63
C TYR A 119 -9.38 3.10 13.31
N LEU A 120 -9.46 3.47 12.03
CA LEU A 120 -9.66 4.85 11.62
C LEU A 120 -11.02 5.42 12.09
N PRO A 121 -12.18 4.77 11.85
CA PRO A 121 -13.45 5.27 12.38
C PRO A 121 -13.50 5.29 13.91
N ILE A 122 -12.79 4.38 14.60
CA ILE A 122 -12.68 4.42 16.07
C ILE A 122 -11.98 5.71 16.52
N LEU A 123 -10.90 6.13 15.85
CA LEU A 123 -10.19 7.37 16.17
C LEU A 123 -11.01 8.62 15.92
N PHE A 124 -11.79 8.63 14.83
CA PHE A 124 -12.62 9.77 14.47
C PHE A 124 -14.01 9.75 15.11
N SER A 125 -14.32 8.76 15.97
CA SER A 125 -15.65 8.58 16.58
C SER A 125 -16.79 8.39 15.57
N PHE A 126 -16.51 7.69 14.47
CA PHE A 126 -17.52 7.27 13.49
C PHE A 126 -17.89 5.79 13.66
N PRO A 127 -19.08 5.38 13.22
CA PRO A 127 -19.42 3.96 13.11
C PRO A 127 -18.46 3.18 12.19
N ILE A 128 -18.06 1.98 12.63
CA ILE A 128 -17.08 1.14 11.92
C ILE A 128 -17.50 0.82 10.48
N TYR A 129 -18.80 0.58 10.25
CA TYR A 129 -19.30 0.26 8.91
C TYR A 129 -19.08 1.41 7.90
N ILE A 130 -19.04 2.67 8.37
CA ILE A 130 -18.70 3.82 7.51
C ILE A 130 -17.23 3.72 7.10
N GLY A 131 -16.33 3.45 8.06
CA GLY A 131 -14.91 3.26 7.76
C GLY A 131 -14.67 2.10 6.79
N TRP A 132 -15.34 0.96 6.97
CA TRP A 132 -15.26 -0.13 6.00
C TRP A 132 -15.75 0.28 4.61
N ALA A 133 -16.89 0.96 4.50
CA ALA A 133 -17.43 1.37 3.20
C ALA A 133 -16.51 2.37 2.48
N THR A 134 -16.05 3.41 3.18
CA THR A 134 -15.23 4.47 2.57
C THR A 134 -13.83 3.98 2.22
N ILE A 135 -13.18 3.23 3.12
CA ILE A 135 -11.85 2.66 2.88
C ILE A 135 -11.92 1.56 1.82
N PHE A 136 -12.99 0.77 1.76
CA PHE A 136 -13.19 -0.21 0.69
C PHE A 136 -13.24 0.45 -0.68
N ILE A 137 -14.04 1.51 -0.83
CA ILE A 137 -14.15 2.24 -2.10
C ILE A 137 -12.78 2.80 -2.50
N GLY A 138 -12.09 3.47 -1.58
CA GLY A 138 -10.77 4.04 -1.86
C GLY A 138 -9.73 2.99 -2.22
N SER A 139 -9.69 1.89 -1.47
CA SER A 139 -8.76 0.77 -1.70
C SER A 139 -9.09 0.00 -2.98
N ALA A 140 -10.36 -0.14 -3.33
CA ALA A 140 -10.78 -0.76 -4.58
C ALA A 140 -10.33 0.07 -5.79
N ILE A 141 -10.36 1.41 -5.69
CA ILE A 141 -9.84 2.30 -6.73
C ILE A 141 -8.31 2.20 -6.79
N SER A 142 -7.61 2.35 -5.66
CA SER A 142 -6.14 2.37 -5.65
C SER A 142 -5.51 1.01 -5.93
N ILE A 143 -5.86 -0.02 -5.15
CA ILE A 143 -5.29 -1.37 -5.25
C ILE A 143 -5.96 -2.14 -6.38
N GLY A 144 -7.30 -2.19 -6.36
CA GLY A 144 -8.10 -3.04 -7.24
C GLY A 144 -8.08 -2.60 -8.71
N MET A 145 -8.16 -1.28 -8.96
CA MET A 145 -8.18 -0.73 -10.32
C MET A 145 -6.80 -0.25 -10.76
N LEU A 146 -6.23 0.76 -10.10
CA LEU A 146 -4.95 1.35 -10.53
C LEU A 146 -3.78 0.36 -10.40
N GLY A 147 -3.67 -0.30 -9.25
CA GLY A 147 -2.61 -1.29 -9.01
C GLY A 147 -2.71 -2.49 -9.94
N TYR A 148 -3.91 -3.02 -10.19
CA TYR A 148 -4.11 -4.10 -11.15
C TYR A 148 -3.71 -3.69 -12.58
N VAL A 149 -4.15 -2.52 -13.04
CA VAL A 149 -3.77 -1.97 -14.36
C VAL A 149 -2.25 -1.85 -14.47
N LEU A 150 -1.60 -1.32 -13.44
CA LEU A 150 -0.15 -1.16 -13.41
C LEU A 150 0.59 -2.51 -13.53
N VAL A 151 0.10 -3.55 -12.84
CA VAL A 151 0.62 -4.91 -12.97
C VAL A 151 0.50 -5.41 -14.41
N GLN A 152 -0.67 -5.24 -15.06
CA GLN A 152 -0.87 -5.71 -16.44
C GLN A 152 0.03 -4.97 -17.43
N VAL A 153 0.16 -3.65 -17.29
CA VAL A 153 0.99 -2.82 -18.17
C VAL A 153 2.46 -3.22 -18.05
N LEU A 154 2.99 -3.37 -16.84
CA LEU A 154 4.39 -3.74 -16.62
C LEU A 154 4.72 -5.15 -17.15
N LYS A 155 3.81 -6.11 -16.97
CA LYS A 155 3.95 -7.45 -17.56
C LYS A 155 3.98 -7.41 -19.09
N ARG A 156 3.14 -6.57 -19.71
CA ARG A 156 3.10 -6.41 -21.16
C ARG A 156 4.38 -5.77 -21.72
N MET A 157 5.00 -4.86 -20.96
CA MET A 157 6.28 -4.24 -21.32
C MET A 157 7.50 -5.16 -21.12
N LYS A 158 7.30 -6.42 -20.69
CA LYS A 158 8.38 -7.38 -20.35
C LYS A 158 9.38 -6.82 -19.34
N ILE A 159 8.93 -5.92 -18.45
CA ILE A 159 9.73 -5.49 -17.30
C ILE A 159 9.54 -6.57 -16.22
N SER A 160 10.06 -7.77 -16.47
CA SER A 160 10.25 -8.85 -15.48
C SER A 160 11.24 -9.89 -16.00
#